data_AF-A0A0K2GYN3-F1
#
_entry.id   AF-A0A0K2GYN3-F1
#
_cell.length_a   1.000
_cell.length_b   1.000
_cell.length_c   1.000
_cell.angle_alpha   90.00
_cell.angle_beta   90.00
_cell.angle_gamma   90.00
#
_symmetry.space_group_name_H-M   'P 1'
#
loop_
_entity.id
_entity.type
_entity.pdbx_description
1 polymer ?
#
loop_
_entity_poly.entity_id
_entity_poly.type
_entity_poly.pdbx_seq_one_letter_code
_entity_poly.pdbx_strand_id
1 'polypeptide(L)'
;MRPWKRKKSILGGGAKYVTTFEPAERDLLLNLASTVADAFMERARTAPKDELAELTGMPVGHSEAPEDPRMARLLPDFSKPGEESVEGENALMRQLHESDIVTDKLHALRSIIDAIESNESGQVTITENDAHAWVAGINDLRIYLHVSMEGLHGSLEQVEQTDAMYQWLSYNQESLLDQLMGE
;
A
#
# COMPACT_ATOMS: atom_id res chain seq x y z
N MET A 1 2.65 3.13 19.54
CA MET A 1 1.59 3.97 18.93
C MET A 1 0.37 3.95 19.82
N ARG A 2 -0.44 5.01 19.79
CA ARG A 2 -1.76 5.01 20.45
C ARG A 2 -2.83 4.54 19.45
N PRO A 3 -3.81 3.70 19.84
CA PRO A 3 -4.86 3.29 18.92
C PRO A 3 -5.57 4.51 18.31
N TRP A 4 -6.00 4.39 17.07
CA TRP A 4 -6.74 5.44 16.39
C TRP A 4 -8.00 5.81 17.19
N LYS A 5 -8.39 7.08 17.10
CA LYS A 5 -9.63 7.59 17.70
C LYS A 5 -10.42 8.38 16.69
N ARG A 6 -11.72 8.09 16.58
CA ARG A 6 -12.66 8.91 15.82
C ARG A 6 -13.03 10.16 16.62
N LYS A 7 -12.89 11.34 15.99
CA LYS A 7 -13.36 12.62 16.50
C LYS A 7 -14.42 13.17 15.56
N LYS A 8 -15.57 13.58 16.11
CA LYS A 8 -16.59 14.32 15.36
C LYS A 8 -16.08 15.75 15.13
N SER A 9 -16.16 16.24 13.89
CA SER A 9 -15.87 17.65 13.61
C SER A 9 -16.96 18.53 14.22
N ILE A 10 -16.55 19.57 14.93
CA ILE A 10 -17.47 20.55 15.55
C ILE A 10 -17.97 21.56 14.50
N LEU A 11 -17.24 21.75 13.40
CA LEU A 11 -17.47 22.76 12.36
C LEU A 11 -18.18 22.22 11.11
N GLY A 12 -18.90 21.11 11.21
CA GLY A 12 -19.66 20.53 10.09
C GLY A 12 -18.82 19.77 9.04
N GLY A 13 -17.56 19.46 9.35
CA GLY A 13 -16.75 18.53 8.55
C GLY A 13 -17.08 17.07 8.86
N GLY A 14 -16.72 16.15 7.94
CA GLY A 14 -16.78 14.70 8.21
C GLY A 14 -15.95 14.28 9.43
N ALA A 15 -16.04 12.99 9.80
CA ALA A 15 -15.25 12.46 10.90
C ALA A 15 -13.74 12.63 10.65
N LYS A 16 -12.99 12.80 11.73
CA LYS A 16 -11.52 12.83 11.73
C LYS A 16 -10.99 11.66 12.53
N TYR A 17 -9.89 11.08 12.08
CA TYR A 17 -9.24 9.96 12.74
C TYR A 17 -7.89 10.46 13.24
N VAL A 18 -7.60 10.23 14.53
CA VAL A 18 -6.40 10.77 15.18
C VAL A 18 -5.63 9.66 15.87
N THR A 19 -4.32 9.65 15.68
CA THR A 19 -3.38 8.77 16.38
C THR A 19 -2.12 9.54 16.79
N THR A 20 -1.21 8.88 17.51
CA THR A 20 0.12 9.39 17.80
C THR A 20 1.13 8.26 17.64
N PHE A 21 2.10 8.49 16.75
CA PHE A 21 3.22 7.61 16.48
C PHE A 21 4.46 8.07 17.25
N GLU A 22 5.20 7.11 17.79
CA GLU A 22 6.53 7.33 18.35
C GLU A 22 7.57 7.54 17.23
N PRO A 23 8.73 8.15 17.51
CA PRO A 23 9.74 8.42 16.49
C PRO A 23 10.14 7.18 15.66
N ALA A 24 10.43 6.06 16.33
CA ALA A 24 10.78 4.81 15.65
C ALA A 24 9.66 4.26 14.74
N GLU A 25 8.40 4.48 15.12
CA GLU A 25 7.23 4.04 14.33
C GLU A 25 7.03 4.90 13.08
N ARG A 26 7.33 6.19 13.19
CA ARG A 26 7.32 7.12 12.06
C ARG A 26 8.40 6.75 11.05
N ASP A 27 9.63 6.52 11.53
CA ASP A 27 10.75 6.12 10.70
C ASP A 27 10.46 4.79 9.99
N LEU A 28 9.89 3.83 10.72
CA LEU A 28 9.47 2.55 10.16
C LEU A 28 8.44 2.73 9.03
N LEU A 29 7.35 3.46 9.28
CA LEU A 29 6.32 3.69 8.26
C LEU A 29 6.86 4.43 7.05
N LEU A 30 7.65 5.49 7.25
CA LEU A 30 8.23 6.27 6.15
C LEU A 30 9.16 5.44 5.29
N ASN A 31 10.06 4.68 5.91
CA ASN A 31 11.01 3.84 5.18
C ASN A 31 10.29 2.75 4.39
N LEU A 32 9.33 2.08 5.02
CA LEU A 32 8.58 1.00 4.37
C LEU A 32 7.67 1.52 3.25
N ALA A 33 6.90 2.59 3.51
CA ALA A 33 6.03 3.20 2.51
C ALA A 33 6.81 3.74 1.33
N SER A 34 7.94 4.41 1.57
CA SER A 34 8.83 4.90 0.51
C SER A 34 9.40 3.74 -0.31
N THR A 35 9.87 2.66 0.35
CA THR A 35 10.42 1.49 -0.35
C THR A 35 9.39 0.86 -1.29
N VAL A 36 8.14 0.69 -0.84
CA VAL A 36 7.08 0.12 -1.68
C VAL A 36 6.65 1.10 -2.78
N ALA A 37 6.60 2.40 -2.47
CA ALA A 37 6.28 3.43 -3.47
C ALA A 37 7.33 3.51 -4.57
N ASP A 38 8.62 3.40 -4.23
CA ASP A 38 9.73 3.37 -5.19
C ASP A 38 9.63 2.16 -6.11
N ALA A 39 9.25 0.99 -5.58
CA ALA A 39 9.02 -0.20 -6.40
C ALA A 39 7.86 -0.01 -7.39
N PHE A 40 6.78 0.64 -6.98
CA PHE A 40 5.68 1.01 -7.87
C PHE A 40 6.07 2.08 -8.90
N MET A 41 6.85 3.08 -8.52
CA MET A 41 7.34 4.11 -9.42
C MET A 41 8.28 3.53 -10.48
N GLU A 42 9.16 2.61 -10.08
CA GLU A 42 10.03 1.90 -11.02
C GLU A 42 9.22 1.05 -11.99
N ARG A 43 8.21 0.33 -11.49
CA ARG A 43 7.27 -0.42 -12.32
C ARG A 43 6.55 0.51 -13.30
N ALA A 44 5.96 1.61 -12.86
CA ALA A 44 5.30 2.55 -13.77
C ALA A 44 6.26 3.14 -14.83
N ARG A 45 7.50 3.44 -14.45
CA ARG A 45 8.53 4.04 -15.33
C ARG A 45 9.01 3.08 -16.43
N THR A 46 9.05 1.79 -16.12
CA THR A 46 9.53 0.73 -17.02
C THR A 46 8.44 0.15 -17.92
N ALA A 47 7.19 0.60 -17.74
CA ALA A 47 6.07 0.18 -18.56
C ALA A 47 6.29 0.50 -20.05
N PRO A 48 5.86 -0.39 -20.97
CA PRO A 48 6.00 -0.16 -22.40
C PRO A 48 5.30 1.13 -22.82
N LYS A 49 6.01 1.97 -23.57
CA LYS A 49 5.40 3.09 -24.29
C LYS A 49 4.89 2.54 -25.62
N ASP A 50 3.66 2.06 -25.64
CA ASP A 50 3.00 1.57 -26.85
C ASP A 50 2.73 2.73 -27.82
N GLU A 51 2.98 2.54 -29.12
CA GLU A 51 2.64 3.51 -30.17
C GLU A 51 1.13 3.86 -30.13
N LEU A 52 0.28 2.91 -29.74
CA LEU A 52 -1.15 3.15 -29.54
C LEU A 52 -1.44 3.99 -28.27
N ALA A 53 -0.63 3.85 -27.22
CA ALA A 53 -0.71 4.71 -26.03
C ALA A 53 -0.36 6.16 -26.36
N GLU A 54 0.62 6.39 -27.25
CA GLU A 54 0.96 7.73 -27.73
C GLU A 54 -0.18 8.36 -28.55
N LEU A 55 -0.93 7.55 -29.31
CA LEU A 55 -2.09 7.97 -30.10
C LEU A 55 -3.36 8.21 -29.25
N THR A 56 -3.55 7.42 -28.20
CA THR A 56 -4.78 7.44 -27.36
C THR A 56 -4.64 8.25 -26.07
N GLY A 57 -3.40 8.52 -25.63
CA GLY A 57 -3.09 9.16 -24.36
C GLY A 57 -3.34 8.27 -23.13
N MET A 58 -3.64 6.97 -23.32
CA MET A 58 -3.89 6.03 -22.22
C MET A 58 -2.59 5.32 -21.85
N PRO A 59 -2.11 5.41 -20.59
CA PRO A 59 -0.99 4.62 -20.13
C PRO A 59 -1.28 3.12 -20.29
N VAL A 60 -0.29 2.37 -20.77
CA VAL A 60 -0.40 0.91 -20.93
C VAL A 60 0.48 0.26 -19.87
N GLY A 61 -0.10 -0.69 -19.12
CA GLY A 61 0.61 -1.53 -18.17
C GLY A 61 1.52 -2.55 -18.87
N HIS A 62 2.21 -3.39 -18.10
CA HIS A 62 2.98 -4.47 -18.72
C HIS A 62 2.10 -5.65 -19.11
N SER A 63 2.56 -6.45 -20.06
CA SER A 63 1.97 -7.76 -20.35
C SER A 63 2.35 -8.79 -19.28
N GLU A 64 3.59 -8.73 -18.79
CA GLU A 64 4.13 -9.70 -17.84
C GLU A 64 3.90 -9.30 -16.38
N ALA A 65 3.69 -10.30 -15.53
CA ALA A 65 3.67 -10.11 -14.08
C ALA A 65 5.02 -9.60 -13.56
N PRO A 66 5.06 -8.92 -12.41
CA PRO A 66 6.32 -8.54 -11.77
C PRO A 66 7.19 -9.77 -11.45
N GLU A 67 8.50 -9.67 -11.68
CA GLU A 67 9.46 -10.72 -11.31
C GLU A 67 9.66 -10.82 -9.81
N ASP A 68 9.61 -9.68 -9.10
CA ASP A 68 9.69 -9.66 -7.64
C ASP A 68 8.39 -10.24 -7.05
N PRO A 69 8.44 -11.35 -6.30
CA PRO A 69 7.26 -11.98 -5.73
C PRO A 69 6.48 -11.05 -4.79
N ARG A 70 7.18 -10.09 -4.15
CA ARG A 70 6.53 -9.10 -3.28
C ARG A 70 5.62 -8.19 -4.10
N MET A 71 6.09 -7.73 -5.26
CA MET A 71 5.30 -6.90 -6.18
C MET A 71 4.22 -7.70 -6.88
N ALA A 72 4.52 -8.94 -7.27
CA ALA A 72 3.55 -9.85 -7.87
C ALA A 72 2.38 -10.16 -6.92
N ARG A 73 2.59 -10.09 -5.60
CA ARG A 73 1.52 -10.26 -4.62
C ARG A 73 0.67 -9.01 -4.43
N LEU A 74 1.23 -7.83 -4.67
CA LEU A 74 0.51 -6.56 -4.55
C LEU A 74 -0.34 -6.24 -5.78
N LEU A 75 0.07 -6.69 -6.97
CA LEU A 75 -0.67 -6.51 -8.21
C LEU A 75 -1.52 -7.75 -8.53
N PRO A 76 -2.73 -7.60 -9.07
CA PRO A 76 -3.54 -8.76 -9.46
C PRO A 76 -2.86 -9.57 -10.55
N ASP A 77 -2.95 -10.90 -10.44
CA ASP A 77 -2.52 -11.80 -11.51
C ASP A 77 -3.57 -11.90 -12.65
N PHE A 78 -4.75 -11.31 -12.45
CA PHE A 78 -5.92 -11.37 -13.35
C PHE A 78 -6.40 -12.80 -13.66
N SER A 79 -5.99 -13.77 -12.83
CA SER A 79 -6.42 -15.16 -12.88
C SER A 79 -6.86 -15.62 -11.49
N LYS A 80 -7.75 -16.62 -11.41
CA LYS A 80 -8.02 -17.31 -10.15
C LYS A 80 -7.19 -18.60 -10.07
N PRO A 81 -6.76 -19.01 -8.86
CA PRO A 81 -6.09 -20.30 -8.70
C PRO A 81 -6.94 -21.45 -9.23
N GLY A 82 -6.39 -22.22 -10.18
CA GLY A 82 -7.07 -23.37 -10.79
C GLY A 82 -7.99 -23.03 -11.97
N GLU A 83 -8.06 -21.77 -12.39
CA GLU A 83 -8.76 -21.35 -13.61
C GLU A 83 -7.79 -21.38 -14.80
N GLU A 84 -8.18 -22.03 -15.88
CA GLU A 84 -7.43 -22.02 -17.13
C GLU A 84 -7.73 -20.70 -17.84
N SER A 85 -6.76 -19.78 -17.85
CA SER A 85 -6.87 -18.50 -18.55
C SER A 85 -6.70 -18.71 -20.05
N VAL A 86 -7.45 -17.97 -20.88
CA VAL A 86 -7.19 -17.96 -22.31
C VAL A 86 -5.80 -17.36 -22.58
N GLU A 87 -5.06 -17.91 -23.53
CA GLU A 87 -3.73 -17.42 -23.89
C GLU A 87 -3.77 -15.91 -24.19
N GLY A 88 -2.97 -15.13 -23.47
CA GLY A 88 -2.88 -13.68 -23.62
C GLY A 88 -3.94 -12.85 -22.87
N GLU A 89 -4.95 -13.46 -22.24
CA GLU A 89 -5.99 -12.74 -21.50
C GLU A 89 -5.44 -11.97 -20.30
N ASN A 90 -4.65 -12.63 -19.43
CA ASN A 90 -4.05 -11.97 -18.27
C ASN A 90 -3.11 -10.84 -18.68
N ALA A 91 -2.37 -11.02 -19.78
CA ALA A 91 -1.48 -10.00 -20.32
C ALA A 91 -2.25 -8.76 -20.77
N LEU A 92 -3.36 -8.94 -21.51
CA LEU A 92 -4.23 -7.85 -21.92
C LEU A 92 -4.85 -7.14 -20.69
N MET A 93 -5.32 -7.90 -19.71
CA MET A 93 -5.93 -7.32 -18.50
C MET A 93 -4.91 -6.49 -17.68
N ARG A 94 -3.65 -6.94 -17.57
CA ARG A 94 -2.59 -6.14 -16.95
C ARG A 94 -2.30 -4.87 -17.75
N GLN A 95 -2.21 -4.96 -19.08
CA GLN A 95 -2.01 -3.80 -19.94
C GLN A 95 -3.10 -2.75 -19.77
N LEU A 96 -4.36 -3.17 -19.60
CA LEU A 96 -5.51 -2.27 -19.46
C LEU A 96 -5.67 -1.65 -18.06
N HIS A 97 -5.27 -2.37 -16.99
CA HIS A 97 -5.65 -2.00 -15.63
C HIS A 97 -4.48 -1.73 -14.68
N GLU A 98 -3.28 -2.24 -14.97
CA GLU A 98 -2.16 -2.14 -14.02
C GLU A 98 -1.80 -0.68 -13.72
N SER A 99 -1.83 0.21 -14.72
CA SER A 99 -1.49 1.63 -14.52
C SER A 99 -2.42 2.34 -13.53
N ASP A 100 -3.73 2.06 -13.60
CA ASP A 100 -4.71 2.62 -12.65
C ASP A 100 -4.51 2.03 -11.25
N ILE A 101 -4.31 0.72 -11.16
CA ILE A 101 -4.03 0.03 -9.89
C ILE A 101 -2.76 0.59 -9.24
N VAL A 102 -1.69 0.79 -9.99
CA VAL A 102 -0.43 1.37 -9.49
C VAL A 102 -0.65 2.81 -9.02
N THR A 103 -1.46 3.59 -9.74
CA THR A 103 -1.81 4.97 -9.36
C THR A 103 -2.56 4.99 -8.01
N ASP A 104 -3.54 4.13 -7.83
CA ASP A 104 -4.31 4.02 -6.58
C ASP A 104 -3.42 3.61 -5.40
N LYS A 105 -2.50 2.67 -5.62
CA LYS A 105 -1.53 2.24 -4.61
C LYS A 105 -0.56 3.35 -4.22
N LEU A 106 -0.05 4.08 -5.21
CA LEU A 106 0.81 5.24 -4.96
C LEU A 106 0.06 6.34 -4.19
N HIS A 107 -1.21 6.58 -4.51
CA HIS A 107 -2.03 7.53 -3.76
C HIS A 107 -2.21 7.12 -2.29
N ALA A 108 -2.48 5.84 -2.03
CA ALA A 108 -2.57 5.29 -0.68
C ALA A 108 -1.27 5.45 0.12
N LEU A 109 -0.12 5.10 -0.48
CA LEU A 109 1.19 5.24 0.15
C LEU A 109 1.54 6.72 0.38
N ARG A 110 1.22 7.60 -0.57
CA ARG A 110 1.44 9.03 -0.46
C ARG A 110 0.65 9.65 0.69
N SER A 111 -0.60 9.23 0.89
CA SER A 111 -1.44 9.66 2.02
C SER A 111 -0.78 9.33 3.38
N ILE A 112 -0.06 8.19 3.47
CA ILE A 112 0.71 7.82 4.67
C ILE A 112 1.93 8.72 4.81
N ILE A 113 2.75 8.83 3.76
CA ILE A 113 4.01 9.60 3.77
C ILE A 113 3.75 11.07 4.12
N ASP A 114 2.84 11.73 3.42
CA ASP A 114 2.54 13.16 3.62
C ASP A 114 2.06 13.45 5.05
N ALA A 115 1.24 12.56 5.61
CA ALA A 115 0.73 12.71 6.96
C ALA A 115 1.81 12.50 8.04
N ILE A 116 2.81 11.65 7.82
CA ILE A 116 3.92 11.48 8.77
C ILE A 116 4.96 12.61 8.64
N GLU A 117 5.26 13.07 7.43
CA GLU A 117 6.22 14.16 7.17
C GLU A 117 5.72 15.51 7.67
N SER A 118 4.42 15.80 7.50
CA SER A 118 3.83 17.07 7.92
C SER A 118 3.69 17.23 9.45
N ASN A 119 3.93 16.18 10.25
CA ASN A 119 3.65 16.17 11.69
C ASN A 119 4.87 15.78 12.52
N GLU A 120 5.75 16.75 12.81
CA GLU A 120 6.94 16.54 13.65
C GLU A 120 6.63 16.06 15.08
N SER A 121 5.44 16.40 15.61
CA SER A 121 4.99 15.97 16.94
C SER A 121 4.58 14.50 17.04
N GLY A 122 4.49 13.81 15.89
CA GLY A 122 4.00 12.43 15.79
C GLY A 122 2.48 12.27 15.91
N GLN A 123 1.73 13.35 16.22
CA GLN A 123 0.27 13.32 16.15
C GLN A 123 -0.20 13.43 14.70
N VAL A 124 -0.92 12.42 14.24
CA VAL A 124 -1.48 12.37 12.88
C VAL A 124 -2.99 12.53 12.95
N THR A 125 -3.56 13.37 12.09
CA THR A 125 -5.00 13.55 11.93
C THR A 125 -5.38 13.44 10.46
N ILE A 126 -6.27 12.51 10.12
CA ILE A 126 -6.68 12.22 8.74
C ILE A 126 -8.19 12.34 8.54
N THR A 127 -8.62 12.56 7.30
CA THR A 127 -10.04 12.50 6.91
C THR A 127 -10.53 11.04 6.84
N GLU A 128 -11.83 10.84 6.68
CA GLU A 128 -12.41 9.51 6.42
C GLU A 128 -11.93 8.93 5.08
N ASN A 129 -11.81 9.75 4.04
CA ASN A 129 -11.26 9.31 2.75
C ASN A 129 -9.79 8.87 2.87
N ASP A 130 -8.99 9.65 3.58
CA ASP A 130 -7.59 9.29 3.88
C ASP A 130 -7.53 8.03 4.74
N ALA A 131 -8.48 7.82 5.66
CA ALA A 131 -8.51 6.60 6.47
C ALA A 131 -8.70 5.33 5.61
N HIS A 132 -9.55 5.38 4.58
CA HIS A 132 -9.66 4.29 3.62
C HIS A 132 -8.36 4.08 2.82
N ALA A 133 -7.73 5.17 2.38
CA ALA A 133 -6.44 5.12 1.69
C ALA A 133 -5.34 4.52 2.60
N TRP A 134 -5.31 4.90 3.88
CA TRP A 134 -4.41 4.36 4.89
C TRP A 134 -4.62 2.87 5.13
N VAL A 135 -5.87 2.40 5.22
CA VAL A 135 -6.16 0.96 5.36
C VAL A 135 -5.61 0.18 4.16
N ALA A 136 -5.82 0.67 2.94
CA ALA A 136 -5.29 0.04 1.73
C ALA A 136 -3.76 0.07 1.69
N GLY A 137 -3.15 1.22 2.01
CA GLY A 137 -1.69 1.37 2.05
C GLY A 137 -1.04 0.47 3.10
N ILE A 138 -1.55 0.45 4.34
CA ILE A 138 -1.02 -0.43 5.40
C ILE A 138 -1.20 -1.91 5.01
N ASN A 139 -2.31 -2.27 4.35
CA ASN A 139 -2.50 -3.63 3.83
C ASN A 139 -1.38 -4.01 2.86
N ASP A 140 -1.06 -3.13 1.90
CA ASP A 140 0.00 -3.37 0.94
C ASP A 140 1.37 -3.48 1.63
N LEU A 141 1.65 -2.65 2.66
CA LEU A 141 2.87 -2.78 3.45
C LEU A 141 2.96 -4.12 4.19
N ARG A 142 1.84 -4.62 4.74
CA ARG A 142 1.76 -5.93 5.42
C ARG A 142 2.02 -7.07 4.45
N ILE A 143 1.42 -7.04 3.27
CA ILE A 143 1.63 -8.05 2.23
C ILE A 143 3.09 -8.04 1.77
N TYR A 144 3.65 -6.86 1.51
CA TYR A 144 5.04 -6.73 1.06
C TYR A 144 6.02 -7.29 2.09
N LEU A 145 5.83 -6.98 3.38
CA LEU A 145 6.64 -7.56 4.45
C LEU A 145 6.45 -9.07 4.58
N HIS A 146 5.22 -9.57 4.48
CA HIS A 146 4.94 -10.99 4.61
C HIS A 146 5.66 -11.82 3.54
N VAL A 147 5.59 -11.41 2.27
CA VAL A 147 6.31 -12.10 1.19
C VAL A 147 7.83 -11.96 1.37
N SER A 148 8.31 -10.83 1.92
CA SER A 148 9.72 -10.68 2.29
C SER A 148 10.15 -11.71 3.35
N MET A 149 9.26 -12.10 4.27
CA MET A 149 9.52 -13.14 5.28
C MET A 149 9.57 -14.56 4.71
N GLU A 150 8.73 -14.89 3.73
CA GLU A 150 8.75 -16.22 3.10
C GLU A 150 10.08 -16.53 2.41
N GLY A 151 10.77 -15.50 1.90
CA GLY A 151 12.09 -15.60 1.29
C GLY A 151 13.27 -15.44 2.27
N LEU A 152 13.03 -15.12 3.54
CA LEU A 152 14.07 -14.88 4.53
C LEU A 152 14.68 -16.22 5.02
N HIS A 153 15.87 -16.54 4.52
CA HIS A 153 16.80 -17.47 5.17
C HIS A 153 17.76 -16.73 6.12
N GLY A 154 17.25 -15.72 6.83
CA GLY A 154 18.01 -14.83 7.71
C GLY A 154 18.30 -15.42 9.09
N SER A 155 18.97 -14.63 9.96
CA SER A 155 19.12 -15.00 11.37
C SER A 155 17.77 -14.97 12.10
N LEU A 156 17.66 -15.70 13.22
CA LEU A 156 16.44 -15.71 14.05
C LEU A 156 16.01 -14.29 14.44
N GLU A 157 16.97 -13.42 14.78
CA GLU A 157 16.75 -12.02 15.14
C GLU A 157 16.08 -11.22 14.01
N GLN A 158 16.48 -11.43 12.75
CA GLN A 158 15.88 -10.73 11.61
C GLN A 158 14.43 -11.17 11.37
N VAL A 159 14.14 -12.45 11.57
CA VAL A 159 12.78 -12.99 11.47
C VAL A 159 11.89 -12.40 12.56
N GLU A 160 12.36 -12.40 13.81
CA GLU A 160 11.63 -11.83 14.95
C GLU A 160 11.38 -10.33 14.78
N GLN A 161 12.36 -9.58 14.30
CA GLN A 161 12.20 -8.15 14.03
C GLN A 161 11.14 -7.91 12.95
N THR A 162 11.16 -8.68 11.86
CA THR A 162 10.20 -8.52 10.76
C THR A 162 8.78 -8.92 11.18
N ASP A 163 8.63 -9.98 11.97
CA ASP A 163 7.32 -10.36 12.53
C ASP A 163 6.80 -9.26 13.46
N ALA A 164 7.63 -8.70 14.34
CA ALA A 164 7.24 -7.58 15.19
C ALA A 164 6.73 -6.37 14.38
N MET A 165 7.39 -6.05 13.26
CA MET A 165 6.92 -5.00 12.34
C MET A 165 5.56 -5.36 11.70
N TYR A 166 5.38 -6.60 11.27
CA TYR A 166 4.12 -7.08 10.69
C TYR A 166 2.97 -7.06 11.70
N GLN A 167 3.19 -7.51 12.94
CA GLN A 167 2.20 -7.45 14.01
C GLN A 167 1.84 -6.00 14.35
N TRP A 168 2.83 -5.12 14.38
CA TRP A 168 2.61 -3.70 14.62
C TRP A 168 1.76 -3.03 13.53
N LEU A 169 2.03 -3.31 12.24
CA LEU A 169 1.19 -2.82 11.14
C LEU A 169 -0.24 -3.39 11.22
N SER A 170 -0.38 -4.65 11.64
CA SER A 170 -1.69 -5.29 11.84
C SER A 170 -2.50 -4.55 12.89
N TYR A 171 -1.89 -4.25 14.05
CA TYR A 171 -2.51 -3.47 15.12
C TYR A 171 -2.89 -2.03 14.67
N ASN A 172 -2.02 -1.38 13.89
CA ASN A 172 -2.29 -0.05 13.35
C ASN A 172 -3.53 -0.06 12.43
N GLN A 173 -3.60 -1.02 11.51
CA GLN A 173 -4.74 -1.19 10.59
C GLN A 173 -6.03 -1.53 11.34
N GLU A 174 -5.99 -2.50 12.25
CA GLU A 174 -7.15 -2.96 13.03
C GLU A 174 -7.74 -1.80 13.84
N SER A 175 -6.90 -1.09 14.60
CA SER A 175 -7.40 0.05 15.39
C SER A 175 -7.99 1.19 14.54
N LEU A 176 -7.57 1.36 13.28
CA LEU A 176 -8.20 2.30 12.35
C LEU A 176 -9.54 1.78 11.81
N LEU A 177 -9.60 0.48 11.46
CA LEU A 177 -10.81 -0.19 11.00
C LEU A 177 -11.92 -0.17 12.05
N ASP A 178 -11.60 -0.45 13.31
CA ASP A 178 -12.56 -0.38 14.42
C ASP A 178 -13.25 0.99 14.44
N GLN A 179 -12.46 2.06 14.31
CA GLN A 179 -12.99 3.42 14.30
C GLN A 179 -13.82 3.75 13.04
N LEU A 180 -13.48 3.18 11.89
CA LEU A 180 -14.25 3.32 10.64
C LEU A 180 -15.60 2.60 10.75
N MET A 181 -15.61 1.40 11.32
CA MET A 181 -16.80 0.58 11.54
C MET A 181 -17.68 1.10 12.68
N GLY A 182 -17.11 1.93 13.56
CA GLY A 182 -17.82 2.52 14.70
C GLY A 182 -17.86 1.62 15.93
N GLU A 183 -16.87 0.72 16.05
CA GLU A 183 -16.64 -0.18 17.18
C GLU A 183 -15.76 0.48 18.28
#